data_AF-A0AAD2FM45-F1
#
_entry.id   AF-A0AAD2FM45-F1
#
_cell.length_a   1.000
_cell.length_b   1.000
_cell.length_c   1.000
_cell.angle_alpha   90.00
_cell.angle_beta   90.00
_cell.angle_gamma   90.00
#
_symmetry.space_group_name_H-M   'P 1'
#
loop_
_entity.id
_entity.type
_entity.pdbx_description
1 polymer ?
#
loop_
_entity_poly.entity_id
_entity_poly.type
_entity_poly.pdbx_seq_one_letter_code
_entity_poly.pdbx_strand_id
1 'polypeptide(L)'
;MASWPPESLGADPEVILNECEIMEVLPEKGEGKQFIQVVEMATLLYLGEFVHARHLWRRWKDNNPSTLLAEWWKVGAGMMSNEPKAIWEGLAHIEATHPAPIKSYAQEVGIAFRKNILDSYSTVQPYLALLNFSSAEEAQQFLLQPIAARTWSNNSVQRKTSLTQVVAFLDSATSVDTKA
;
A
#
# COMPACT_ATOMS: atom_id res chain seq x y z
N MET A 1 -3.46 -24.51 -8.48
CA MET A 1 -4.22 -23.50 -7.73
C MET A 1 -3.33 -23.07 -6.59
N ALA A 2 -3.11 -21.76 -6.43
CA ALA A 2 -2.45 -21.25 -5.23
C ALA A 2 -3.32 -21.59 -4.00
N SER A 3 -2.69 -21.77 -2.84
CA SER A 3 -3.43 -21.93 -1.58
C SER A 3 -4.20 -20.65 -1.29
N TRP A 4 -5.50 -20.76 -1.01
CA TRP A 4 -6.35 -19.62 -0.63
C TRP A 4 -6.64 -19.63 0.88
N PRO A 5 -6.50 -18.49 1.59
CA PRO A 5 -5.85 -17.24 1.13
C PRO A 5 -4.35 -17.39 0.83
N PRO A 6 -3.77 -16.48 0.03
CA PRO A 6 -2.34 -16.49 -0.23
C PRO A 6 -1.56 -16.23 1.06
N GLU A 7 -0.49 -16.99 1.31
CA GLU A 7 0.33 -16.79 2.52
C GLU A 7 1.12 -15.48 2.47
N SER A 8 1.40 -14.97 1.26
CA SER A 8 2.15 -13.74 1.00
C SER A 8 1.64 -13.07 -0.27
N LEU A 9 1.59 -11.74 -0.28
CA LEU A 9 1.25 -10.95 -1.48
C LEU A 9 2.40 -10.96 -2.49
N GLY A 10 3.63 -11.00 -2.01
CA GLY A 10 4.84 -10.96 -2.85
C GLY A 10 5.13 -12.23 -3.66
N ALA A 11 4.41 -13.33 -3.42
CA ALA A 11 4.61 -14.58 -4.14
C ALA A 11 4.24 -14.44 -5.64
N ASP A 12 3.02 -13.99 -5.94
CA ASP A 12 2.61 -13.62 -7.30
C ASP A 12 1.40 -12.66 -7.28
N PRO A 13 1.62 -11.35 -7.07
CA PRO A 13 0.54 -10.40 -6.83
C PRO A 13 -0.41 -10.22 -8.03
N GLU A 14 0.06 -10.45 -9.27
CA GLU A 14 -0.77 -10.38 -10.47
C GLU A 14 -1.74 -11.56 -10.54
N VAL A 15 -1.26 -12.76 -10.18
CA VAL A 15 -2.11 -13.96 -10.09
C VAL A 15 -3.12 -13.81 -8.96
N ILE A 16 -2.71 -13.26 -7.80
CA ILE A 16 -3.61 -13.01 -6.68
C ILE A 16 -4.74 -12.05 -7.10
N LEU A 17 -4.44 -10.94 -7.79
CA LEU A 17 -5.48 -10.03 -8.29
C LEU A 17 -6.46 -10.72 -9.24
N ASN A 18 -5.93 -11.47 -10.21
CA ASN A 18 -6.77 -12.18 -11.17
C ASN A 18 -7.65 -13.24 -10.48
N GLU A 19 -7.13 -13.94 -9.47
CA GLU A 19 -7.91 -14.88 -8.66
C GLU A 19 -9.02 -14.15 -7.86
N CYS A 20 -8.72 -13.01 -7.23
CA CYS A 20 -9.72 -12.18 -6.55
C CYS A 20 -10.86 -11.79 -7.50
N GLU A 21 -10.55 -11.27 -8.69
CA GLU A 21 -11.54 -10.86 -9.69
C GLU A 21 -12.45 -12.04 -10.11
N ILE A 22 -11.87 -13.23 -10.31
CA ILE A 22 -12.63 -14.45 -10.61
C ILE A 22 -13.54 -14.84 -9.44
N MET A 23 -13.05 -14.80 -8.21
CA MET A 23 -13.84 -15.19 -7.05
C MET A 23 -14.94 -14.18 -6.70
N GLU A 24 -14.75 -12.89 -7.00
CA GLU A 24 -15.78 -11.86 -6.78
C GLU A 24 -17.06 -12.11 -7.60
N VAL A 25 -16.95 -12.75 -8.77
CA VAL A 25 -18.10 -13.06 -9.64
C VAL A 25 -18.77 -14.39 -9.32
N LEU A 26 -18.12 -15.24 -8.52
CA LEU A 26 -18.72 -16.48 -8.05
C LEU A 26 -19.89 -16.19 -7.08
N PRO A 27 -20.88 -17.09 -7.00
CA PRO A 27 -22.01 -16.94 -6.10
C PRO A 27 -21.62 -17.23 -4.64
N GLU A 28 -20.65 -16.49 -4.10
CA GLU A 28 -20.36 -16.46 -2.67
C GLU A 28 -21.21 -15.38 -1.99
N LYS A 29 -21.79 -15.71 -0.84
CA LYS A 29 -22.58 -14.79 -0.01
C LYS A 29 -21.82 -14.46 1.28
N GLY A 30 -21.87 -13.19 1.71
CA GLY A 30 -21.46 -12.78 3.05
C GLY A 30 -19.96 -12.51 3.23
N GLU A 31 -19.40 -12.99 4.35
CA GLU A 31 -18.05 -12.70 4.85
C GLU A 31 -16.91 -13.15 3.91
N GLY A 32 -17.10 -14.25 3.15
CA GLY A 32 -16.12 -14.73 2.16
C GLY A 32 -15.82 -13.70 1.07
N LYS A 33 -16.87 -13.05 0.56
CA LYS A 33 -16.75 -11.98 -0.45
C LYS A 33 -16.03 -10.74 0.10
N GLN A 34 -16.25 -10.41 1.37
CA GLN A 34 -15.57 -9.30 2.02
C GLN A 34 -14.08 -9.61 2.21
N PHE A 35 -13.74 -10.84 2.55
CA PHE A 35 -12.35 -11.26 2.70
C PHE A 35 -11.59 -11.23 1.37
N ILE A 36 -12.21 -11.69 0.27
CA ILE A 36 -11.63 -11.56 -1.09
C ILE A 36 -11.30 -10.11 -1.41
N GLN A 37 -12.22 -9.18 -1.11
CA GLN A 37 -12.01 -7.75 -1.36
C GLN A 37 -10.90 -7.14 -0.51
N VAL A 38 -10.72 -7.65 0.71
CA VAL A 38 -9.59 -7.23 1.57
C VAL A 38 -8.26 -7.71 0.97
N VAL A 39 -8.19 -8.95 0.49
CA VAL A 39 -7.00 -9.48 -0.20
C VAL A 39 -6.72 -8.67 -1.47
N GLU A 40 -7.76 -8.39 -2.27
CA GLU A 40 -7.65 -7.54 -3.46
C GLU A 40 -7.12 -6.14 -3.11
N MET A 41 -7.71 -5.46 -2.12
CA MET A 41 -7.26 -4.15 -1.66
C MET A 41 -5.81 -4.17 -1.21
N ALA A 42 -5.41 -5.12 -0.36
CA ALA A 42 -4.05 -5.23 0.13
C ALA A 42 -3.05 -5.46 -1.03
N THR A 43 -3.42 -6.29 -2.01
CA THR A 43 -2.60 -6.56 -3.19
C THR A 43 -2.46 -5.32 -4.09
N LEU A 44 -3.55 -4.57 -4.29
CA LEU A 44 -3.52 -3.30 -5.03
C LEU A 44 -2.60 -2.28 -4.35
N LEU A 45 -2.63 -2.17 -3.02
CA LEU A 45 -1.73 -1.29 -2.27
C LEU A 45 -0.27 -1.76 -2.35
N TYR A 46 -0.03 -3.07 -2.25
CA TYR A 46 1.31 -3.66 -2.43
C TYR A 46 1.90 -3.28 -3.79
N LEU A 47 1.09 -3.35 -4.86
CA LEU A 47 1.47 -3.00 -6.23
C LEU A 47 1.50 -1.49 -6.52
N GLY A 48 1.02 -0.65 -5.60
CA GLY A 48 0.91 0.80 -5.81
C GLY A 48 -0.20 1.20 -6.79
N GLU A 49 -1.17 0.31 -7.03
CA GLU A 49 -2.30 0.49 -7.94
C GLU A 49 -3.45 1.28 -7.27
N PHE A 50 -3.13 2.49 -6.79
CA PHE A 50 -4.03 3.25 -5.92
C PHE A 50 -5.35 3.67 -6.57
N VAL A 51 -5.37 3.82 -7.89
CA VAL A 51 -6.60 4.15 -8.62
C VAL A 51 -7.56 2.97 -8.66
N HIS A 52 -7.04 1.77 -8.92
CA HIS A 52 -7.80 0.53 -8.82
C HIS A 52 -8.30 0.31 -7.39
N ALA A 53 -7.45 0.53 -6.38
CA ALA A 53 -7.83 0.46 -4.97
C ALA A 53 -8.98 1.43 -4.62
N ARG A 54 -8.91 2.67 -5.14
CA ARG A 54 -9.99 3.66 -4.98
C ARG A 54 -11.29 3.22 -5.66
N HIS A 55 -11.21 2.62 -6.84
CA HIS A 55 -12.39 2.12 -7.54
C HIS A 55 -13.05 0.97 -6.77
N LEU A 56 -12.24 0.03 -6.25
CA LEU A 56 -12.70 -1.04 -5.37
C LEU A 56 -13.44 -0.48 -4.15
N TRP A 57 -12.83 0.48 -3.44
CA TRP A 57 -13.44 1.14 -2.29
C TRP A 57 -14.79 1.80 -2.63
N ARG A 58 -14.87 2.54 -3.73
CA ARG A 58 -16.11 3.22 -4.14
C ARG A 58 -17.22 2.22 -4.43
N ARG A 59 -16.93 1.15 -5.18
CA ARG A 59 -17.88 0.09 -5.50
C ARG A 59 -18.40 -0.60 -4.24
N TRP A 60 -17.55 -0.74 -3.24
CA TRP A 60 -17.90 -1.42 -2.00
C TRP A 60 -18.67 -0.55 -1.01
N LYS A 61 -18.26 0.71 -0.81
CA LYS A 61 -18.81 1.63 0.20
C LYS A 61 -20.33 1.79 0.07
N ASP A 62 -20.81 1.73 -1.17
CA ASP A 62 -22.21 1.93 -1.50
C ASP A 62 -23.06 0.67 -1.19
N ASN A 63 -22.43 -0.49 -0.96
CA ASN A 63 -23.11 -1.79 -0.89
C ASN A 63 -22.94 -2.55 0.44
N ASN A 64 -21.86 -2.34 1.21
CA ASN A 64 -21.64 -3.10 2.45
C ASN A 64 -20.61 -2.39 3.36
N PRO A 65 -20.83 -2.18 4.67
CA PRO A 65 -19.88 -1.50 5.55
C PRO A 65 -19.07 -2.48 6.43
N SER A 66 -18.30 -3.41 5.87
CA SER A 66 -17.26 -4.13 6.65
C SER A 66 -16.16 -3.17 7.16
N THR A 67 -15.88 -3.18 8.45
CA THR A 67 -14.88 -2.30 9.06
C THR A 67 -13.47 -2.52 8.50
N LEU A 68 -13.12 -3.75 8.12
CA LEU A 68 -11.77 -4.10 7.68
C LEU A 68 -11.37 -3.47 6.34
N LEU A 69 -12.23 -3.54 5.32
CA LEU A 69 -11.92 -2.89 4.03
C LEU A 69 -11.78 -1.36 4.19
N ALA A 70 -12.54 -0.77 5.11
CA ALA A 70 -12.43 0.65 5.44
C ALA A 70 -11.09 0.99 6.12
N GLU A 71 -10.58 0.11 7.00
CA GLU A 71 -9.24 0.24 7.60
C GLU A 71 -8.16 0.23 6.51
N TRP A 72 -8.23 -0.74 5.58
CA TRP A 72 -7.30 -0.82 4.45
C TRP A 72 -7.39 0.39 3.52
N TRP A 73 -8.60 0.87 3.24
CA TRP A 73 -8.76 2.08 2.42
C TRP A 73 -8.19 3.32 3.10
N LYS A 74 -8.26 3.46 4.43
CA LYS A 74 -7.60 4.59 5.13
C LYS A 74 -6.10 4.60 4.88
N VAL A 75 -5.45 3.43 4.90
CA VAL A 75 -4.03 3.29 4.53
C VAL A 75 -3.82 3.71 3.08
N GLY A 76 -4.63 3.19 2.15
CA GLY A 76 -4.53 3.53 0.73
C GLY A 76 -4.73 5.02 0.43
N ALA A 77 -5.69 5.66 1.09
CA ALA A 77 -5.90 7.10 1.01
C ALA A 77 -4.69 7.88 1.57
N GLY A 78 -4.11 7.42 2.67
CA GLY A 78 -2.87 7.97 3.22
C GLY A 78 -1.70 7.87 2.23
N MET A 79 -1.55 6.73 1.55
CA MET A 79 -0.51 6.53 0.53
C MET A 79 -0.71 7.44 -0.68
N MET A 80 -1.96 7.65 -1.12
CA MET A 80 -2.26 8.59 -2.21
C MET A 80 -1.97 10.04 -1.85
N SER A 81 -2.26 10.43 -0.60
CA SER A 81 -2.10 11.80 -0.10
C SER A 81 -0.73 12.06 0.53
N ASN A 82 0.15 11.06 0.59
CA ASN A 82 1.44 11.11 1.28
C ASN A 82 1.33 11.54 2.75
N GLU A 83 0.33 11.03 3.46
CA GLU A 83 0.16 11.29 4.90
C GLU A 83 0.78 10.16 5.73
N PRO A 84 2.04 10.27 6.20
CA PRO A 84 2.71 9.20 6.93
C PRO A 84 1.93 8.70 8.13
N LYS A 85 1.26 9.59 8.88
CA LYS A 85 0.44 9.19 10.03
C LYS A 85 -0.66 8.20 9.63
N ALA A 86 -1.41 8.50 8.57
CA ALA A 86 -2.48 7.64 8.08
C ALA A 86 -1.96 6.29 7.56
N ILE A 87 -0.78 6.29 6.94
CA ILE A 87 -0.13 5.07 6.42
C ILE A 87 0.32 4.18 7.58
N TRP A 88 1.19 4.71 8.44
CA TRP A 88 1.93 3.88 9.40
C TRP A 88 1.10 3.53 10.64
N GLU A 89 0.26 4.44 11.14
CA GLU A 89 -0.68 4.09 12.22
C GLU A 89 -1.75 3.12 11.71
N GLY A 90 -2.20 3.27 10.46
CA GLY A 90 -3.17 2.37 9.85
C GLY A 90 -2.62 0.95 9.66
N LEU A 91 -1.40 0.83 9.10
CA LEU A 91 -0.73 -0.47 8.94
C LEU A 91 -0.45 -1.13 10.29
N ALA A 92 0.04 -0.39 11.28
CA ALA A 92 0.29 -0.90 12.63
C ALA A 92 -1.00 -1.35 13.32
N HIS A 93 -2.11 -0.62 13.13
CA HIS A 93 -3.41 -1.01 13.65
C HIS A 93 -3.89 -2.34 13.05
N ILE A 94 -3.76 -2.51 11.72
CA ILE A 94 -4.15 -3.75 11.04
C ILE A 94 -3.31 -4.92 11.54
N GLU A 95 -1.99 -4.73 11.65
CA GLU A 95 -1.05 -5.74 12.13
C GLU A 95 -1.35 -6.20 13.57
N ALA A 96 -1.70 -5.26 14.45
CA ALA A 96 -1.99 -5.55 15.85
C ALA A 96 -3.37 -6.18 16.08
N THR A 97 -4.34 -5.90 15.21
CA THR A 97 -5.76 -6.25 15.44
C THR A 97 -6.17 -7.55 14.76
N HIS A 98 -5.54 -7.92 13.64
CA HIS A 98 -5.99 -9.03 12.80
C HIS A 98 -5.01 -10.21 12.81
N PRO A 99 -5.50 -11.46 12.66
CA PRO A 99 -4.64 -12.62 12.57
C PRO A 99 -3.95 -12.72 11.20
N ALA A 100 -3.06 -13.71 11.05
CA ALA A 100 -2.56 -14.10 9.74
C ALA A 100 -3.72 -14.60 8.84
N PRO A 101 -3.68 -14.35 7.53
CA PRO A 101 -2.59 -13.69 6.79
C PRO A 101 -2.69 -12.16 6.74
N ILE A 102 -3.79 -11.55 7.21
CA ILE A 102 -4.05 -10.10 7.12
C ILE A 102 -2.93 -9.25 7.74
N LYS A 103 -2.43 -9.64 8.92
CA LYS A 103 -1.30 -8.91 9.53
C LYS A 103 -0.02 -8.98 8.69
N SER A 104 0.24 -10.11 8.03
CA SER A 104 1.43 -10.28 7.19
C SER A 104 1.34 -9.39 5.96
N TYR A 105 0.15 -9.24 5.39
CA TYR A 105 -0.09 -8.32 4.29
C TYR A 105 0.20 -6.87 4.66
N ALA A 106 -0.15 -6.43 5.88
CA ALA A 106 0.15 -5.06 6.32
C ALA A 106 1.67 -4.79 6.34
N GLN A 107 2.45 -5.76 6.84
CA GLN A 107 3.91 -5.68 6.82
C GLN A 107 4.45 -5.62 5.39
N GLU A 108 3.97 -6.51 4.51
CA GLU A 108 4.38 -6.55 3.10
C GLU A 108 4.04 -5.27 2.34
N VAL A 109 2.86 -4.68 2.57
CA VAL A 109 2.43 -3.43 1.96
C VAL A 109 3.32 -2.27 2.41
N GLY A 110 3.64 -2.17 3.70
CA GLY A 110 4.56 -1.13 4.21
C GLY A 110 5.98 -1.28 3.64
N ILE A 111 6.47 -2.50 3.56
CA ILE A 111 7.77 -2.82 2.95
C ILE A 111 7.79 -2.44 1.47
N ALA A 112 6.76 -2.83 0.71
CA ALA A 112 6.63 -2.48 -0.70
C ALA A 112 6.59 -0.95 -0.87
N PHE A 113 5.77 -0.25 -0.09
CA PHE A 113 5.68 1.22 -0.17
C PHE A 113 7.03 1.91 0.03
N ARG A 114 7.81 1.50 1.05
CA ARG A 114 9.18 1.99 1.27
C ARG A 114 10.09 1.72 0.09
N LYS A 115 10.15 0.46 -0.36
CA LYS A 115 11.04 0.06 -1.45
C LYS A 115 10.76 0.86 -2.72
N ASN A 116 9.49 1.01 -3.09
CA ASN A 116 9.13 1.63 -4.35
C ASN A 116 9.38 3.14 -4.38
N ILE A 117 9.24 3.84 -3.26
CA ILE A 117 9.64 5.24 -3.16
C ILE A 117 11.17 5.33 -3.25
N LEU A 118 11.91 4.53 -2.50
CA LEU A 118 13.38 4.57 -2.51
C LEU A 118 13.97 4.19 -3.89
N ASP A 119 13.38 3.24 -4.61
CA ASP A 119 13.80 2.86 -5.96
C ASP A 119 13.50 3.95 -7.00
N SER A 120 12.51 4.81 -6.75
CA SER A 120 12.09 5.86 -7.68
C SER A 120 12.94 7.14 -7.59
N TYR A 121 13.74 7.31 -6.55
CA TYR A 121 14.47 8.56 -6.29
C TYR A 121 15.94 8.34 -5.95
N SER A 122 16.81 9.19 -6.50
CA SER A 122 18.25 9.15 -6.26
C SER A 122 18.67 9.69 -4.89
N THR A 123 17.79 10.39 -4.17
CA THR A 123 18.07 11.01 -2.86
C THR A 123 17.01 10.61 -1.83
N VAL A 124 17.46 10.14 -0.67
CA VAL A 124 16.59 9.53 0.36
C VAL A 124 16.09 10.53 1.41
N GLN A 125 16.87 11.58 1.68
CA GLN A 125 16.63 12.57 2.73
C GLN A 125 15.21 13.16 2.79
N PRO A 126 14.59 13.60 1.67
CA PRO A 126 13.30 14.27 1.77
C PRO A 126 12.13 13.29 2.03
N TYR A 127 12.39 11.97 1.99
CA TYR A 127 11.36 10.94 2.17
C TYR A 127 11.40 10.27 3.53
N LEU A 128 12.37 10.58 4.40
CA LEU A 128 12.55 9.88 5.68
C LEU A 128 11.29 9.92 6.56
N ALA A 129 10.70 11.10 6.71
CA ALA A 129 9.46 11.27 7.47
C ALA A 129 8.26 10.54 6.83
N LEU A 130 8.14 10.59 5.50
CA LEU A 130 7.10 9.87 4.76
C LEU A 130 7.22 8.35 4.92
N LEU A 131 8.45 7.85 4.92
CA LEU A 131 8.77 6.43 4.97
C LEU A 131 8.92 5.87 6.38
N ASN A 132 8.75 6.72 7.39
CA ASN A 132 8.93 6.39 8.80
C ASN A 132 10.32 5.78 9.05
N PHE A 133 11.35 6.46 8.55
CA PHE A 133 12.75 6.22 8.88
C PHE A 133 13.26 7.36 9.77
N SER A 134 14.07 6.99 10.75
CA SER A 134 14.68 7.91 11.71
C SER A 134 15.93 8.59 11.12
N SER A 135 16.60 7.95 10.15
CA SER A 135 17.79 8.48 9.51
C SER A 135 18.01 7.95 8.08
N ALA A 136 18.90 8.60 7.33
CA ALA A 136 19.29 8.16 5.99
C ALA A 136 20.03 6.82 6.02
N GLU A 137 20.80 6.56 7.08
CA GLU A 137 21.50 5.30 7.30
C GLU A 137 20.51 4.14 7.48
N GLU A 138 19.43 4.36 8.24
CA GLU A 138 18.36 3.35 8.40
C GLU A 138 17.72 3.01 7.04
N ALA A 139 17.41 4.04 6.24
CA ALA A 139 16.84 3.84 4.92
C ALA A 139 17.80 3.16 3.93
N GLN A 140 19.11 3.45 4.01
CA GLN A 140 20.13 2.75 3.23
C GLN A 140 20.29 1.29 3.66
N GLN A 141 20.28 1.02 4.97
CA GLN A 141 20.30 -0.36 5.48
C GLN A 141 19.09 -1.14 5.01
N PHE A 142 17.91 -0.52 4.97
CA PHE A 142 16.70 -1.14 4.41
C PHE A 142 16.88 -1.55 2.94
N LEU A 143 17.51 -0.72 2.10
CA LEU A 143 17.80 -1.05 0.70
C LEU A 143 18.76 -2.22 0.51
N LEU A 144 19.66 -2.44 1.47
CA LEU A 144 20.64 -3.54 1.45
C LEU A 144 20.03 -4.88 1.90
N GLN A 145 18.85 -4.87 2.52
CA GLN A 145 18.20 -6.10 2.94
C GLN A 145 17.65 -6.87 1.71
N PRO A 146 17.79 -8.21 1.68
CA PRO A 146 17.18 -9.04 0.64
C PRO A 146 15.67 -9.09 0.88
N ILE A 147 14.97 -8.04 0.47
CA ILE A 147 13.53 -7.92 0.61
C ILE A 147 12.86 -8.44 -0.66
N ALA A 148 12.06 -9.49 -0.52
CA ALA A 148 11.22 -10.10 -1.57
C ALA A 148 10.03 -9.21 -2.02
N ALA A 149 10.16 -7.89 -1.93
CA ALA A 149 9.18 -6.97 -2.47
C ALA A 149 9.44 -6.83 -3.98
N ARG A 150 8.47 -7.24 -4.80
CA ARG A 150 8.49 -7.04 -6.24
C ARG A 150 8.39 -5.54 -6.50
N THR A 151 9.29 -5.02 -7.32
CA THR A 151 9.27 -3.61 -7.71
C THR A 151 8.02 -3.34 -8.53
N TRP A 152 7.31 -2.31 -8.13
CA TRP A 152 6.19 -1.67 -8.82
C TRP A 152 6.33 -1.65 -10.36
N SER A 153 5.39 -2.29 -11.08
CA SER A 153 5.36 -2.36 -12.56
C SER A 153 5.46 -0.98 -13.22
N ASN A 154 6.41 -0.76 -14.15
CA ASN A 154 6.81 0.55 -14.68
C ASN A 154 5.76 1.30 -15.55
N ASN A 155 4.54 0.78 -15.73
CA ASN A 155 3.65 1.21 -16.81
C ASN A 155 2.54 2.22 -16.46
N SER A 156 2.39 2.72 -15.22
CA SER A 156 1.27 3.63 -14.91
C SER A 156 1.65 5.12 -15.05
N VAL A 157 0.98 5.81 -15.98
CA VAL A 157 1.08 7.28 -16.21
C VAL A 157 0.80 8.09 -14.94
N GLN A 158 -0.02 7.55 -14.03
CA GLN A 158 -0.37 8.16 -12.74
C GLN A 158 0.77 8.14 -11.71
N ARG A 159 1.75 7.23 -11.85
CA ARG A 159 2.92 7.22 -10.97
C ARG A 159 3.70 8.53 -11.07
N LYS A 160 3.83 9.08 -12.28
CA LYS A 160 4.43 10.42 -12.48
C LYS A 160 3.65 11.49 -11.73
N THR A 161 2.32 11.44 -11.73
CA THR A 161 1.48 12.46 -11.07
C THR A 161 1.56 12.39 -9.54
N SER A 162 1.49 11.19 -8.95
CA SER A 162 1.64 10.99 -7.50
C SER A 162 3.05 11.34 -7.02
N LEU A 163 4.08 10.92 -7.75
CA LEU A 163 5.48 11.29 -7.47
C LEU A 163 5.73 12.80 -7.64
N THR A 164 5.04 13.46 -8.58
CA THR A 164 5.09 14.93 -8.73
C THR A 164 4.41 15.63 -7.56
N GLN A 165 3.33 15.07 -7.00
CA GLN A 165 2.68 15.60 -5.80
C GLN A 165 3.53 15.39 -4.54
N VAL A 166 4.27 14.28 -4.44
CA VAL A 166 5.27 14.08 -3.37
C VAL A 166 6.34 15.17 -3.46
N VAL A 167 6.90 15.41 -4.65
CA VAL A 167 7.89 16.48 -4.88
C VAL A 167 7.32 17.86 -4.53
N ALA A 168 6.10 18.17 -4.98
CA ALA A 168 5.44 19.45 -4.68
C ALA A 168 5.13 19.66 -3.19
N PHE A 169 4.73 18.60 -2.47
CA PHE A 169 4.54 18.63 -1.02
C PHE A 169 5.86 18.97 -0.30
N LEU A 170 6.96 18.39 -0.76
CA LEU A 170 8.29 18.58 -0.15
C LEU A 170 8.92 19.94 -0.49
N ASP A 171 8.70 20.46 -1.71
CA ASP A 171 9.08 21.83 -2.08
C ASP A 171 8.32 22.86 -1.23
N SER A 172 7.05 22.57 -0.91
CA SER A 172 6.28 23.44 -0.02
C SER A 172 6.79 23.41 1.42
N ALA A 173 7.21 22.24 1.92
CA ALA A 173 7.73 22.05 3.28
C ALA A 173 9.12 22.67 3.50
N THR A 174 9.99 22.63 2.48
CA THR A 174 11.33 23.24 2.53
C THR A 174 11.32 24.77 2.36
N SER A 175 10.26 25.34 1.74
CA SER A 175 10.13 26.80 1.57
C SER A 175 9.79 27.56 2.87
N VAL A 176 9.32 26.86 3.92
CA VAL A 176 8.93 27.49 5.19
C VAL A 176 10.14 27.84 6.07
N ASP A 177 11.29 27.17 5.88
CA ASP A 177 12.49 27.32 6.71
C ASP A 177 13.47 28.43 6.25
N THR A 178 13.15 29.22 5.22
CA THR A 178 14.02 30.32 4.73
C THR A 178 13.55 31.72 5.12
N LYS A 179 12.60 31.83 6.06
CA LYS A 179 12.22 33.12 6.66
C LYS A 179 12.32 33.08 8.19
N ALA A 180 13.54 33.14 8.70
CA ALA A 180 13.84 33.57 10.06
C ALA A 180 15.09 34.46 10.04
#